data_AF-A0A811U1V6-F1
#
_entry.id   AF-A0A811U1V6-F1
#
_cell.length_a   1.000
_cell.length_b   1.000
_cell.length_c   1.000
_cell.angle_alpha   90.00
_cell.angle_beta   90.00
_cell.angle_gamma   90.00
#
_symmetry.space_group_name_H-M   'P 1'
#
loop_
_entity.id
_entity.type
_entity.pdbx_description
1 polymer ?
#
loop_
_entity_poly.entity_id
_entity_poly.type
_entity_poly.pdbx_seq_one_letter_code
_entity_poly.pdbx_strand_id
1 'polypeptide(L)'
;MYVQLFGCEEVKVDELFIGPIGENAEIEDEGNHGNDETRLFILSSLAQSQMSRVACILCEEPMLVFDRYPLVDGSFFLSPKQHSTGCIEVKYEGRPLFLTCVCMACLDGLSTNRVINCRFCGEIWDGSNLVLGTMYSYDIFAAMPCCAERLKCNNCFKLLLHPQQRLNFYSDYSHCVTCPYCATQDTHFVKPLSFCYTKSNVVRHQSIA
;
A
#
# COMPACT_ATOMS: atom_id res chain seq x y z
N MET A 1 24.89 -18.68 -19.09
CA MET A 1 25.63 -17.49 -18.63
C MET A 1 25.77 -16.56 -19.83
N TYR A 2 25.46 -15.27 -19.65
CA TYR A 2 25.33 -14.22 -20.69
C TYR A 2 24.20 -14.33 -21.73
N VAL A 3 23.30 -13.34 -21.62
CA VAL A 3 22.55 -12.53 -22.61
C VAL A 3 22.54 -12.96 -24.10
N GLN A 4 21.36 -12.86 -24.72
CA GLN A 4 21.22 -12.56 -26.13
C GLN A 4 20.24 -11.38 -26.32
N LEU A 5 20.71 -10.32 -26.99
CA LEU A 5 19.96 -9.11 -27.30
C LEU A 5 19.42 -9.17 -28.74
N PHE A 6 18.13 -8.91 -28.90
CA PHE A 6 17.46 -8.44 -30.12
C PHE A 6 16.32 -7.51 -29.63
N GLY A 7 16.06 -6.32 -30.14
CA GLY A 7 16.53 -5.69 -31.37
C GLY A 7 15.33 -5.26 -32.20
N CYS A 8 14.97 -3.97 -32.15
CA CYS A 8 14.06 -3.31 -33.10
C CYS A 8 14.33 -1.79 -33.09
N GLU A 9 13.94 -1.12 -34.17
CA GLU A 9 14.58 0.09 -34.68
C GLU A 9 14.11 1.44 -34.10
N GLU A 10 14.85 2.47 -34.50
CA GLU A 10 14.66 3.88 -34.18
C GLU A 10 13.31 4.44 -34.65
N VAL A 11 12.74 5.35 -33.85
CA VAL A 11 11.82 6.38 -34.36
C VAL A 11 12.24 7.73 -33.79
N LYS A 12 12.53 8.67 -34.67
CA LYS A 12 12.71 10.11 -34.41
C LYS A 12 12.08 10.90 -35.57
N VAL A 13 12.02 12.22 -35.41
CA VAL A 13 11.48 13.23 -36.34
C VAL A 13 9.95 13.42 -36.24
N ASP A 14 9.39 14.61 -36.03
CA ASP A 14 9.89 15.85 -35.39
C ASP A 14 8.71 16.82 -35.06
N GLU A 15 9.01 17.82 -34.24
CA GLU A 15 8.44 19.19 -34.20
C GLU A 15 6.92 19.48 -34.30
N LEU A 16 6.35 19.97 -33.18
CA LEU A 16 5.39 21.10 -33.10
C LEU A 16 5.28 21.49 -31.59
N PHE A 17 5.50 22.72 -31.09
CA PHE A 17 5.84 24.01 -31.70
C PHE A 17 6.52 24.92 -30.64
N ILE A 18 7.44 25.79 -31.11
CA ILE A 18 7.94 27.10 -30.58
C ILE A 18 7.15 27.70 -29.39
N GLY A 19 7.75 28.27 -28.32
CA GLY A 19 9.13 28.76 -28.12
C GLY A 19 9.49 29.24 -26.69
N PRO A 20 10.52 30.10 -26.50
CA PRO A 20 11.26 30.33 -25.24
C PRO A 20 10.67 31.50 -24.38
N ILE A 21 11.10 31.91 -23.18
CA ILE A 21 12.34 31.79 -22.37
C ILE A 21 11.90 31.82 -20.87
N GLY A 22 12.56 31.27 -19.83
CA GLY A 22 13.76 30.42 -19.74
C GLY A 22 14.76 30.86 -18.64
N GLU A 23 14.68 30.31 -17.42
CA GLU A 23 15.68 30.47 -16.34
C GLU A 23 15.92 29.09 -15.67
N ASN A 24 17.13 28.84 -15.16
CA ASN A 24 17.67 27.48 -15.02
C ASN A 24 16.88 26.57 -14.05
N ALA A 25 16.27 25.52 -14.59
CA ALA A 25 16.18 24.25 -13.89
C ALA A 25 17.54 23.54 -14.04
N GLU A 26 18.25 23.32 -12.93
CA GLU A 26 19.27 22.27 -12.90
C GLU A 26 18.58 20.95 -13.23
N ILE A 27 19.09 20.25 -14.24
CA ILE A 27 18.53 18.98 -14.68
C ILE A 27 18.99 17.91 -13.68
N GLU A 28 18.22 17.75 -12.60
CA GLU A 28 18.31 16.57 -11.75
C GLU A 28 17.79 15.37 -12.55
N ASP A 29 18.72 14.58 -13.08
CA ASP A 29 18.48 13.30 -13.78
C ASP A 29 18.08 12.18 -12.79
N GLU A 30 17.13 12.48 -11.92
CA GLU A 30 16.57 11.57 -10.91
C GLU A 30 15.39 10.74 -11.48
N GLY A 31 15.41 10.50 -12.80
CA GLY A 31 14.30 9.89 -13.54
C GLY A 31 14.12 8.38 -13.35
N ASN A 32 15.08 7.67 -12.74
CA ASN A 32 15.02 6.21 -12.60
C ASN A 32 15.58 5.63 -11.28
N HIS A 33 16.40 6.36 -10.53
CA HIS A 33 17.17 5.81 -9.39
C HIS A 33 16.28 5.36 -8.21
N GLY A 34 15.37 6.20 -7.72
CA GLY A 34 14.54 5.89 -6.54
C GLY A 34 13.61 4.67 -6.68
N ASN A 35 13.25 4.31 -7.93
CA ASN A 35 12.46 3.11 -8.20
C ASN A 35 13.30 1.83 -8.05
N ASP A 36 14.56 1.86 -8.50
CA ASP A 36 15.49 0.74 -8.33
C ASP A 36 15.94 0.57 -6.87
N GLU A 37 16.11 1.65 -6.09
CA GLU A 37 16.36 1.55 -4.64
C GLU A 37 15.21 0.85 -3.90
N THR A 38 13.97 1.26 -4.18
CA THR A 38 12.76 0.63 -3.63
C THR A 38 12.69 -0.85 -4.00
N ARG A 39 13.05 -1.19 -5.24
CA ARG A 39 13.09 -2.56 -5.76
C ARG A 39 14.10 -3.41 -4.99
N LEU A 40 15.32 -2.90 -4.85
CA LEU A 40 16.41 -3.57 -4.15
C LEU A 40 16.13 -3.73 -2.65
N PHE A 41 15.51 -2.73 -2.02
CA PHE A 41 15.05 -2.80 -0.62
C PHE A 41 14.05 -3.95 -0.39
N ILE A 42 13.02 -4.05 -1.24
CA ILE A 42 12.00 -5.10 -1.15
C ILE A 42 12.61 -6.48 -1.39
N LEU A 43 13.35 -6.64 -2.50
CA LEU A 43 13.95 -7.93 -2.87
C LEU A 43 15.00 -8.41 -1.86
N SER A 44 15.84 -7.51 -1.33
CA SER A 44 16.82 -7.86 -0.30
C SER A 44 16.17 -8.24 1.03
N SER A 45 15.07 -7.59 1.43
CA SER A 45 14.30 -7.93 2.64
C SER A 45 13.62 -9.31 2.53
N LEU A 46 13.05 -9.60 1.36
CA LEU A 46 12.46 -10.89 1.02
C LEU A 46 13.50 -12.01 0.97
N ALA A 47 14.66 -11.76 0.36
CA ALA A 47 15.77 -12.71 0.30
C ALA A 47 16.37 -13.02 1.68
N GLN A 48 16.53 -12.02 2.56
CA GLN A 48 16.94 -12.22 3.95
C GLN A 48 15.95 -13.11 4.71
N SER A 49 14.65 -12.99 4.40
CA SER A 49 13.58 -13.81 4.98
C SER A 49 13.37 -15.16 4.29
N GLN A 50 14.15 -15.46 3.24
CA GLN A 50 14.00 -16.65 2.37
C GLN A 50 12.60 -16.79 1.72
N MET A 51 11.95 -15.67 1.43
CA MET A 51 10.59 -15.62 0.88
C MET A 51 10.58 -15.27 -0.61
N SER A 52 10.18 -16.24 -1.46
CA SER A 52 9.93 -16.05 -2.90
C SER A 52 8.44 -15.81 -3.22
N ARG A 53 7.59 -15.81 -2.19
CA ARG A 53 6.14 -15.58 -2.25
C ARG A 53 5.71 -14.76 -1.06
N VAL A 54 4.68 -13.95 -1.25
CA VAL A 54 4.03 -13.15 -0.20
C VAL A 54 2.52 -13.38 -0.24
N ALA A 55 1.87 -13.39 0.92
CA ALA A 55 0.42 -13.57 0.99
C ALA A 55 -0.28 -12.21 1.04
N CYS A 56 -1.32 -12.03 0.22
CA CYS A 56 -2.18 -10.85 0.31
C CYS A 56 -2.81 -10.77 1.71
N ILE A 57 -2.67 -9.63 2.39
CA ILE A 57 -3.12 -9.48 3.78
C ILE A 57 -4.65 -9.61 3.95
N LEU A 58 -5.40 -9.48 2.85
CA LEU A 58 -6.86 -9.52 2.84
C LEU A 58 -7.43 -10.89 2.42
N CYS A 59 -6.98 -11.49 1.32
CA CYS A 59 -7.47 -12.80 0.88
C CYS A 59 -6.58 -13.99 1.28
N GLU A 60 -5.41 -13.75 1.86
CA GLU A 60 -4.39 -14.75 2.23
C GLU A 60 -3.84 -15.57 1.05
N GLU A 61 -4.21 -15.24 -0.20
CA GLU A 61 -3.68 -15.91 -1.39
C GLU A 61 -2.19 -15.61 -1.60
N PRO A 62 -1.38 -16.65 -1.90
CA PRO A 62 0.06 -16.49 -2.12
C PRO A 62 0.35 -15.96 -3.53
N MET A 63 0.94 -14.78 -3.60
CA MET A 63 1.45 -14.16 -4.82
C MET A 63 2.92 -14.52 -5.07
N LEU A 64 3.32 -14.54 -6.33
CA LEU A 64 4.73 -14.61 -6.72
C LEU A 64 5.39 -13.25 -6.51
N VAL A 65 6.69 -13.28 -6.18
CA VAL A 65 7.55 -12.09 -6.23
C VAL A 65 8.37 -12.13 -7.53
N PHE A 66 8.28 -11.08 -8.33
CA PHE A 66 9.04 -10.90 -9.57
C PHE A 66 10.33 -10.11 -9.30
N ASP A 67 11.34 -10.24 -10.17
CA ASP A 67 12.62 -9.50 -10.08
C ASP A 67 12.56 -8.09 -10.72
N ARG A 68 11.51 -7.84 -11.49
CA ARG A 68 11.20 -6.59 -12.22
C ARG A 68 9.82 -6.09 -11.81
N TYR A 69 9.55 -4.81 -12.09
CA TYR A 69 8.23 -4.22 -11.86
C TYR A 69 7.16 -4.76 -12.82
N PRO A 70 5.90 -4.96 -12.35
CA PRO A 70 5.46 -4.88 -10.95
C PRO A 70 5.99 -6.08 -10.14
N LEU A 71 6.45 -5.84 -8.90
CA LEU A 71 7.07 -6.91 -8.09
C LEU A 71 6.09 -7.98 -7.59
N VAL A 72 4.80 -7.65 -7.55
CA VAL A 72 3.68 -8.54 -7.23
C VAL A 72 2.46 -8.09 -8.04
N ASP A 73 1.50 -8.98 -8.24
CA ASP A 73 0.19 -8.66 -8.84
C ASP A 73 -0.70 -7.90 -7.83
N GLY A 74 -0.27 -6.68 -7.47
CA GLY A 74 -0.82 -5.89 -6.36
C GLY A 74 0.14 -4.76 -5.96
N SER A 75 0.07 -4.33 -4.70
CA SER A 75 0.95 -3.29 -4.15
C SER A 75 1.50 -3.67 -2.78
N PHE A 76 2.74 -3.26 -2.51
CA PHE A 76 3.34 -3.33 -1.17
C PHE A 76 2.99 -2.08 -0.36
N PHE A 77 3.03 -2.21 0.96
CA PHE A 77 3.00 -1.09 1.88
C PHE A 77 3.73 -1.42 3.19
N LEU A 78 4.22 -0.38 3.87
CA LEU A 78 4.86 -0.47 5.18
C LEU A 78 3.86 -0.08 6.27
N SER A 79 3.62 -0.96 7.23
CA SER A 79 2.79 -0.67 8.41
C SER A 79 3.64 -0.66 9.68
N PRO A 80 3.40 0.23 10.66
CA PRO A 80 4.02 0.14 11.98
C PRO A 80 3.42 -0.99 12.84
N LYS A 81 2.41 -1.72 12.36
CA LYS A 81 1.82 -2.89 13.05
C LYS A 81 1.86 -4.12 12.17
N GLN A 82 2.17 -5.25 12.78
CA GLN A 82 2.14 -6.54 12.10
C GLN A 82 0.67 -7.00 11.95
N HIS A 83 0.14 -6.94 10.72
CA HIS A 83 -1.23 -7.38 10.44
C HIS A 83 -1.38 -8.89 10.29
N SER A 84 -0.29 -9.60 9.98
CA SER A 84 -0.22 -11.06 9.89
C SER A 84 1.18 -11.56 10.22
N THR A 85 1.28 -12.79 10.73
CA THR A 85 2.56 -13.48 10.97
C THR A 85 3.39 -13.69 9.69
N GLY A 86 2.78 -13.55 8.51
CA GLY A 86 3.47 -13.57 7.21
C GLY A 86 4.05 -12.23 6.75
N CYS A 87 3.83 -11.13 7.48
CA CYS A 87 4.48 -9.85 7.21
C CYS A 87 5.94 -9.88 7.67
N ILE A 88 6.84 -9.25 6.90
CA ILE A 88 8.28 -9.22 7.17
C ILE A 88 8.62 -7.94 7.94
N GLU A 89 9.33 -8.05 9.06
CA GLU A 89 9.88 -6.88 9.74
C GLU A 89 11.09 -6.35 8.94
N VAL A 90 11.06 -5.06 8.60
CA VAL A 90 12.07 -4.35 7.82
C VAL A 90 12.44 -3.04 8.52
N LYS A 91 13.67 -2.57 8.33
CA LYS A 91 14.13 -1.28 8.86
C LYS A 91 14.11 -0.24 7.75
N TYR A 92 13.18 0.71 7.82
CA TYR A 92 13.01 1.79 6.85
C TYR A 92 13.14 3.14 7.56
N GLU A 93 13.95 4.07 7.04
CA GLU A 93 14.30 5.34 7.70
C GLU A 93 14.72 5.18 9.19
N GLY A 94 15.45 4.10 9.49
CA GLY A 94 15.86 3.80 10.86
C GLY A 94 14.78 3.20 11.78
N ARG A 95 13.52 3.14 11.34
CA ARG A 95 12.36 2.65 12.11
C ARG A 95 12.01 1.20 11.72
N PRO A 96 11.66 0.32 12.68
CA PRO A 96 11.12 -1.00 12.37
C PRO A 96 9.67 -0.85 11.86
N LEU A 97 9.38 -1.43 10.71
CA LEU A 97 8.06 -1.47 10.06
C LEU A 97 7.83 -2.87 9.47
N PHE A 98 6.58 -3.18 9.13
CA PHE A 98 6.19 -4.47 8.56
C PHE A 98 5.84 -4.32 7.09
N LEU A 99 6.67 -4.91 6.23
CA LEU A 99 6.42 -5.02 4.79
C LEU A 99 5.23 -5.97 4.58
N THR A 100 4.17 -5.41 4.02
CA THR A 100 2.86 -6.05 3.82
C THR A 100 2.42 -5.84 2.38
N CYS A 101 1.52 -6.67 1.85
CA CYS A 101 1.02 -6.55 0.48
C CYS A 101 -0.49 -6.78 0.37
N VAL A 102 -1.09 -6.21 -0.68
CA VAL A 102 -2.49 -6.46 -1.09
C VAL A 102 -2.48 -6.82 -2.58
N CYS A 103 -3.20 -7.87 -2.98
CA CYS A 103 -3.34 -8.23 -4.39
C CYS A 103 -4.27 -7.26 -5.14
N MET A 104 -4.06 -7.14 -6.45
CA MET A 104 -4.87 -6.35 -7.40
C MET A 104 -6.38 -6.59 -7.18
N ALA A 105 -6.81 -7.86 -7.16
CA ALA A 105 -8.23 -8.22 -6.97
C ALA A 105 -8.83 -7.77 -5.63
N CYS A 106 -8.01 -7.54 -4.60
CA CYS A 106 -8.47 -6.95 -3.33
C CYS A 106 -8.43 -5.42 -3.37
N LEU A 107 -7.44 -4.82 -4.03
CA LEU A 107 -7.32 -3.37 -4.22
C LEU A 107 -8.49 -2.82 -5.04
N ASP A 108 -8.86 -3.48 -6.13
CA ASP A 108 -9.91 -3.02 -7.05
C ASP A 108 -11.31 -2.88 -6.41
N GLY A 109 -11.54 -3.47 -5.23
CA GLY A 109 -12.83 -3.45 -4.49
C GLY A 109 -13.99 -4.19 -5.18
N LEU A 110 -13.92 -4.39 -6.50
CA LEU A 110 -14.96 -4.92 -7.37
C LEU A 110 -14.93 -6.45 -7.52
N SER A 111 -14.02 -7.17 -6.85
CA SER A 111 -13.94 -8.63 -7.00
C SER A 111 -15.22 -9.31 -6.48
N THR A 112 -16.05 -9.77 -7.41
CA THR A 112 -17.44 -10.18 -7.16
C THR A 112 -17.64 -11.32 -6.16
N ASN A 113 -16.56 -12.02 -5.79
CA ASN A 113 -16.55 -13.12 -4.82
C ASN A 113 -15.96 -12.74 -3.45
N ARG A 114 -15.31 -11.57 -3.29
CA ARG A 114 -14.56 -11.19 -2.06
C ARG A 114 -14.76 -9.72 -1.71
N VAL A 115 -15.84 -9.44 -1.00
CA VAL A 115 -16.18 -8.07 -0.57
C VAL A 115 -15.65 -7.84 0.86
N ILE A 116 -15.00 -6.70 1.09
CA ILE A 116 -14.35 -6.37 2.36
C ILE A 116 -15.05 -5.14 2.93
N ASN A 117 -15.87 -5.34 3.96
CA ASN A 117 -16.70 -4.27 4.53
C ASN A 117 -16.18 -3.81 5.87
N CYS A 118 -16.27 -2.51 6.14
CA CYS A 118 -16.04 -1.95 7.46
C CYS A 118 -17.08 -2.48 8.46
N ARG A 119 -16.61 -3.03 9.59
CA ARG A 119 -17.46 -3.61 10.65
C ARG A 119 -18.35 -2.59 11.38
N PHE A 120 -18.12 -1.29 11.16
CA PHE A 120 -18.78 -0.21 11.89
C PHE A 120 -19.78 0.58 11.05
N CYS A 121 -19.45 0.88 9.79
CA CYS A 121 -20.32 1.64 8.88
C CYS A 121 -20.83 0.82 7.68
N GLY A 122 -20.38 -0.42 7.50
CA GLY A 122 -20.74 -1.26 6.35
C GLY A 122 -20.05 -0.92 5.03
N GLU A 123 -19.41 0.25 4.94
CA GLU A 123 -18.71 0.74 3.73
C GLU A 123 -17.74 -0.30 3.17
N ILE A 124 -17.80 -0.54 1.86
CA ILE A 124 -16.86 -1.40 1.15
C ILE A 124 -15.49 -0.71 1.16
N TRP A 125 -14.42 -1.45 1.46
CA TRP A 125 -13.08 -0.94 1.27
C TRP A 125 -12.70 -0.98 -0.21
N ASP A 126 -12.38 0.20 -0.74
CA ASP A 126 -11.94 0.43 -2.11
C ASP A 126 -10.51 0.98 -2.09
N GLY A 127 -9.59 0.25 -2.72
CA GLY A 127 -8.19 0.61 -2.91
C GLY A 127 -7.85 0.93 -4.37
N SER A 128 -8.83 1.05 -5.27
CA SER A 128 -8.62 1.24 -6.73
C SER A 128 -7.85 2.51 -7.10
N ASN A 129 -7.82 3.50 -6.19
CA ASN A 129 -7.03 4.72 -6.32
C ASN A 129 -5.54 4.53 -5.99
N LEU A 130 -5.12 3.33 -5.56
CA LEU A 130 -3.72 2.99 -5.28
C LEU A 130 -3.05 2.48 -6.56
N VAL A 131 -1.83 2.97 -6.80
CA VAL A 131 -0.99 2.55 -7.92
C VAL A 131 -0.51 1.12 -7.69
N LEU A 132 -0.63 0.28 -8.71
CA LEU A 132 -0.18 -1.11 -8.71
C LEU A 132 1.34 -1.21 -8.91
N GLY A 133 1.95 -2.25 -8.37
CA GLY A 133 3.39 -2.53 -8.52
C GLY A 133 4.32 -1.67 -7.67
N THR A 134 3.82 -0.70 -6.91
CA THR A 134 4.61 0.19 -6.05
C THR A 134 4.68 -0.27 -4.59
N MET A 135 5.44 0.46 -3.77
CA MET A 135 5.43 0.36 -2.31
C MET A 135 5.04 1.68 -1.67
N TYR A 136 4.03 1.66 -0.80
CA TYR A 136 3.68 2.79 0.04
C TYR A 136 4.47 2.77 1.36
N SER A 137 5.07 3.89 1.75
CA SER A 137 5.79 4.05 3.04
C SER A 137 4.85 4.20 4.25
N TYR A 138 3.57 3.87 4.11
CA TYR A 138 2.53 4.05 5.12
C TYR A 138 1.43 3.00 5.02
N ASP A 139 0.68 2.84 6.11
CA ASP A 139 -0.47 1.93 6.20
C ASP A 139 -1.66 2.45 5.39
N ILE A 140 -1.90 1.84 4.24
CA ILE A 140 -2.96 2.21 3.31
C ILE A 140 -4.38 2.07 3.91
N PHE A 141 -4.58 1.19 4.89
CA PHE A 141 -5.88 1.04 5.56
C PHE A 141 -6.10 2.13 6.60
N ALA A 142 -5.05 2.62 7.25
CA ALA A 142 -5.12 3.77 8.15
C ALA A 142 -5.32 5.09 7.39
N ALA A 143 -4.66 5.22 6.24
CA ALA A 143 -4.74 6.38 5.34
C ALA A 143 -6.13 6.60 4.71
N MET A 144 -6.98 5.56 4.66
CA MET A 144 -8.32 5.58 4.08
C MET A 144 -9.43 5.32 5.13
N PRO A 145 -9.65 6.24 6.10
CA PRO A 145 -10.63 6.07 7.16
C PRO A 145 -12.06 6.36 6.67
N CYS A 146 -12.90 5.32 6.60
CA CYS A 146 -14.31 5.44 6.18
C CYS A 146 -15.28 5.96 7.25
N CYS A 147 -14.93 5.93 8.55
CA CYS A 147 -15.83 6.35 9.64
C CYS A 147 -15.09 6.77 10.92
N ALA A 148 -15.82 7.40 11.84
CA ALA A 148 -15.29 7.90 13.12
C ALA A 148 -14.60 6.82 13.98
N GLU A 149 -15.04 5.56 13.90
CA GLU A 149 -14.42 4.44 14.64
C GLU A 149 -12.96 4.19 14.23
N ARG A 150 -12.60 4.51 12.98
CA ARG A 150 -11.21 4.46 12.50
C ARG A 150 -10.32 5.54 13.12
N LEU A 151 -10.92 6.63 13.59
CA LEU A 151 -10.25 7.85 14.05
C LEU A 151 -10.16 7.97 15.59
N LYS A 152 -10.53 6.93 16.33
CA LYS A 152 -10.46 6.88 17.80
C LYS A 152 -9.08 6.48 18.32
N CYS A 153 -8.74 6.91 19.53
CA CYS A 153 -7.59 6.41 20.29
C CYS A 153 -7.70 4.89 20.55
N ASN A 154 -6.58 4.17 20.52
CA ASN A 154 -6.54 2.72 20.82
C ASN A 154 -6.75 2.38 22.30
N ASN A 155 -6.51 3.32 23.22
CA ASN A 155 -6.64 3.11 24.66
C ASN A 155 -7.98 3.65 25.22
N CYS A 156 -8.24 4.95 25.08
CA CYS A 156 -9.42 5.59 25.68
C CYS A 156 -10.64 5.71 24.77
N PHE A 157 -10.57 5.22 23.52
CA PHE A 157 -11.63 5.26 22.50
C PHE A 157 -12.23 6.65 22.18
N LYS A 158 -11.65 7.74 22.68
CA LYS A 158 -12.02 9.11 22.28
C LYS A 158 -11.51 9.42 20.88
N LEU A 159 -12.29 10.21 20.14
CA LEU A 159 -12.02 10.61 18.76
C LEU A 159 -10.82 11.55 18.69
N LEU A 160 -9.81 11.24 17.87
CA LEU A 160 -8.59 12.04 17.72
C LEU A 160 -8.62 12.97 16.50
N LEU A 161 -9.38 12.62 15.47
CA LEU A 161 -9.53 13.36 14.23
C LEU A 161 -11.01 13.39 13.86
N HIS A 162 -11.55 14.55 13.46
CA HIS A 162 -12.95 14.62 13.05
C HIS A 162 -13.16 13.96 11.68
N PRO A 163 -14.27 13.24 11.41
CA PRO A 163 -14.48 12.54 10.12
C PRO A 163 -14.49 13.43 8.88
N GLN A 164 -14.68 14.75 9.00
CA GLN A 164 -14.54 15.72 7.90
C GLN A 164 -13.13 16.31 7.79
N GLN A 165 -12.31 16.20 8.84
CA GLN A 165 -10.92 16.58 8.80
C GLN A 165 -10.11 15.48 8.11
N ARG A 166 -9.12 15.88 7.32
CA ARG A 166 -8.10 14.99 6.76
C ARG A 166 -6.74 15.52 7.19
N LEU A 167 -5.79 14.61 7.40
CA LEU A 167 -4.38 14.95 7.52
C LEU A 167 -3.85 15.31 6.12
N ASN A 168 -2.85 16.21 6.06
CA ASN A 168 -2.30 16.69 4.80
C ASN A 168 -1.55 15.59 4.03
N PHE A 169 -0.94 14.64 4.74
CA PHE A 169 -0.21 13.53 4.17
C PHE A 169 -0.81 12.20 4.61
N TYR A 170 -0.89 11.23 3.69
CA TYR A 170 -1.36 9.87 4.02
C TYR A 170 -0.44 9.13 5.01
N SER A 171 0.85 9.48 5.05
CA SER A 171 1.82 8.98 6.02
C SER A 171 1.50 9.37 7.47
N ASP A 172 0.85 10.51 7.70
CA ASP A 172 0.51 10.96 9.06
C ASP A 172 -0.46 10.03 9.77
N TYR A 173 -1.28 9.27 9.04
CA TYR A 173 -2.15 8.24 9.64
C TYR A 173 -1.35 7.06 10.22
N SER A 174 -0.10 6.88 9.81
CA SER A 174 0.80 5.84 10.31
C SER A 174 1.76 6.33 11.39
N HIS A 175 1.78 7.63 11.68
CA HIS A 175 2.67 8.19 12.69
C HIS A 175 2.23 7.84 14.13
N CYS A 176 3.23 7.70 15.00
CA CYS A 176 3.03 7.51 16.43
C CYS A 176 2.78 8.86 17.08
N VAL A 177 1.58 9.06 17.64
CA VAL A 177 1.15 10.36 18.20
C VAL A 177 0.60 10.18 19.61
N THR A 178 0.72 11.24 20.42
CA THR A 178 0.24 11.24 21.81
C THR A 178 -1.25 11.59 21.87
N CYS A 179 -2.06 10.73 22.47
CA CYS A 179 -3.47 11.02 22.70
C CYS A 179 -3.66 12.20 23.67
N PRO A 180 -4.35 13.29 23.28
CA PRO A 180 -4.54 14.46 24.14
C PRO A 180 -5.49 14.21 25.32
N TYR A 181 -6.20 13.07 25.35
CA TYR A 181 -7.17 12.73 26.38
C TYR A 181 -6.70 11.71 27.42
N CYS A 182 -5.65 10.94 27.13
CA CYS A 182 -5.14 9.88 28.03
C CYS A 182 -3.61 9.73 28.00
N ALA A 183 -2.89 10.60 27.30
CA ALA A 183 -1.43 10.62 27.16
C ALA A 183 -0.77 9.36 26.56
N THR A 184 -1.54 8.32 26.20
CA THR A 184 -1.00 7.15 25.48
C THR A 184 -0.41 7.58 24.13
N GLN A 185 0.85 7.25 23.91
CA GLN A 185 1.55 7.44 22.64
C GLN A 185 1.50 6.13 21.84
N ASP A 186 0.86 6.13 20.67
CA ASP A 186 0.70 4.95 19.80
C ASP A 186 0.31 5.37 18.36
N THR A 187 0.38 4.44 17.42
CA THR A 187 -0.11 4.56 16.04
C THR A 187 -1.63 4.36 16.04
N HIS A 188 -2.35 5.40 16.46
CA HIS A 188 -3.77 5.28 16.80
C HIS A 188 -4.69 4.95 15.62
N PHE A 189 -4.39 5.40 14.40
CA PHE A 189 -5.22 5.14 13.22
C PHE A 189 -4.92 3.78 12.55
N VAL A 190 -3.76 3.20 12.86
CA VAL A 190 -3.39 1.84 12.45
C VAL A 190 -4.09 0.85 13.39
N LYS A 191 -5.18 0.28 12.88
CA LYS A 191 -6.05 -0.69 13.57
C LYS A 191 -5.78 -2.11 13.05
N PRO A 192 -5.93 -3.16 13.87
CA PRO A 192 -5.93 -4.54 13.37
C PRO A 192 -7.01 -4.72 12.30
N LEU A 193 -6.68 -5.33 11.15
CA LEU A 193 -7.64 -5.48 10.06
C LEU A 193 -8.86 -6.32 10.47
N SER A 194 -8.67 -7.34 11.32
CA SER A 194 -9.76 -8.15 11.89
C SER A 194 -10.70 -7.36 12.82
N PHE A 195 -10.24 -6.27 13.42
CA PHE A 195 -11.07 -5.36 14.20
C PHE A 195 -11.88 -4.43 13.30
N CYS A 196 -11.32 -3.99 12.17
CA CYS A 196 -11.96 -3.03 11.28
C CYS A 196 -12.82 -3.62 10.16
N TYR A 197 -12.49 -4.82 9.66
CA TYR A 197 -13.07 -5.36 8.44
C TYR A 197 -13.63 -6.77 8.62
N THR A 198 -14.70 -7.05 7.89
CA THR A 198 -15.28 -8.39 7.69
C THR A 198 -15.11 -8.81 6.24
N LYS A 199 -14.59 -10.03 6.03
CA LYS A 199 -14.48 -10.67 4.72
C LYS A 199 -15.80 -11.35 4.39
N SER A 200 -16.47 -10.95 3.32
CA SER A 200 -17.73 -11.53 2.86
C SER A 200 -17.52 -12.26 1.54
N ASN A 201 -17.58 -13.59 1.57
CA ASN A 201 -17.58 -14.40 0.36
C ASN A 201 -18.99 -14.41 -0.24
N VAL A 202 -19.20 -13.64 -1.31
CA VAL A 202 -20.47 -13.69 -2.06
C VAL A 202 -20.42 -14.92 -2.96
N VAL A 203 -20.80 -16.07 -2.40
CA VAL A 203 -21.05 -17.27 -3.21
C VAL A 203 -22.29 -16.98 -4.06
N ARG A 204 -22.08 -16.61 -5.32
CA ARG A 204 -23.17 -16.61 -6.32
C ARG A 204 -23.64 -18.05 -6.50
N HIS A 205 -24.71 -18.43 -5.81
CA HIS A 205 -25.51 -19.55 -6.26
C HIS A 205 -26.01 -19.23 -7.66
N GLN A 206 -25.39 -19.86 -8.67
CA GLN A 206 -25.96 -19.94 -9.99
C GLN A 206 -27.20 -20.83 -9.87
N SER A 207 -28.37 -20.20 -9.73
CA SER A 207 -29.65 -20.86 -9.91
C SER A 207 -29.72 -21.34 -11.37
N ILE A 208 -29.40 -22.62 -11.58
CA ILE A 208 -29.68 -23.30 -12.84
C ILE A 208 -31.20 -23.39 -12.96
N ALA A 209 -31.73 -22.77 -14.01
CA ALA A 209 -33.12 -22.85 -14.46
C ALA A 209 -33.10 -23.27 -15.94
#